data_AF-A0A5M9GS89-F1
#
_entry.id   AF-A0A5M9GS89-F1
#
_cell.length_a   1.000
_cell.length_b   1.000
_cell.length_c   1.000
_cell.angle_alpha   90.00
_cell.angle_beta   90.00
_cell.angle_gamma   90.00
#
_symmetry.space_group_name_H-M   'P 1'
#
loop_
_entity.id
_entity.type
_entity.pdbx_description
1 polymer ?
#
loop_
_entity_poly.entity_id
_entity_poly.type
_entity_poly.pdbx_seq_one_letter_code
_entity_poly.pdbx_strand_id
1 'polypeptide(L)'
;MKMTTDSYIQIPNVAFGFGTEYKLNDDELKVFAYLQFMKNVGTMNIRTHVTIIVEDLGWTTSKASRDNVKAGKALEGLRDKGYITLSFNGDVKKNALAIEINDEMKKATAEGKVNWKQNPFKFKGFTPIKSSEYNLAGGDDYHLTVMAYHNWRNNAQFEYPICDKEWCEVLELGMTRTREIINDCTFLTKVSGKRYQDETGQWKQETNQYVKSMSIKTNLKETETTNKNLSFLEREKEKVTDLLVKFDDVVFSEIFDKTVKFDWKGYRAWKETECDIVKQAGAKKFEILEKAGQGWVREKLETEYQDYLSKQKQVEAHFKRMEAQMEQEDCVDMEEWQKQQAKRRAEKKAKEPKWDFFDECM
;
A
#
# COMPACT_ATOMS: atom_id res chain seq x y z
N MET A 1 -7.82 4.31 14.67
CA MET A 1 -6.35 4.11 14.75
C MET A 1 -5.82 3.60 13.43
N LYS A 2 -4.80 4.25 12.84
CA LYS A 2 -4.05 3.67 11.71
C LYS A 2 -2.89 2.85 12.27
N MET A 3 -2.77 1.61 11.83
CA MET A 3 -1.72 0.68 12.21
C MET A 3 -0.46 0.95 11.37
N THR A 4 0.65 1.29 12.02
CA THR A 4 1.91 1.63 11.34
C THR A 4 2.87 0.44 11.24
N THR A 5 2.67 -0.59 12.06
CA THR A 5 3.49 -1.80 12.07
C THR A 5 2.87 -2.87 11.18
N ASP A 6 3.70 -3.60 10.42
CA ASP A 6 3.28 -4.78 9.67
C ASP A 6 2.91 -5.90 10.65
N SER A 7 1.63 -5.96 10.98
CA SER A 7 1.05 -6.95 11.89
C SER A 7 -0.25 -7.46 11.27
N TYR A 8 -0.83 -8.49 11.89
CA TYR A 8 -2.13 -8.99 11.50
C TYR A 8 -2.92 -9.40 12.73
N ILE A 9 -4.24 -9.39 12.58
CA ILE A 9 -5.19 -9.90 13.56
C ILE A 9 -5.90 -11.13 12.99
N GLN A 10 -6.49 -11.95 13.85
CA GLN A 10 -7.15 -13.20 13.47
C GLN A 10 -8.62 -13.18 13.91
N ILE A 11 -9.54 -12.89 12.99
CA ILE A 11 -10.97 -12.83 13.30
C ILE A 11 -11.56 -14.24 13.22
N PRO A 12 -12.14 -14.80 14.30
CA PRO A 12 -12.85 -16.08 14.23
C PRO A 12 -14.00 -16.03 13.23
N ASN A 13 -14.11 -17.02 12.34
CA ASN A 13 -15.11 -17.01 11.27
C ASN A 13 -16.54 -17.11 11.80
N VAL A 14 -16.72 -17.68 13.00
CA VAL A 14 -17.99 -17.68 13.72
C VAL A 14 -18.53 -16.27 14.04
N ALA A 15 -17.67 -15.25 14.02
CA ALA A 15 -18.09 -13.85 14.14
C ALA A 15 -18.99 -13.39 12.99
N PHE A 16 -19.00 -14.10 11.86
CA PHE A 16 -19.88 -13.84 10.72
C PHE A 16 -21.14 -14.70 10.72
N GLY A 17 -21.31 -15.58 11.73
CA GLY A 17 -22.38 -16.56 11.81
C GLY A 17 -23.75 -15.94 12.05
N PHE A 18 -24.35 -15.31 11.03
CA PHE A 18 -25.70 -14.75 11.12
C PHE A 18 -26.71 -15.78 11.63
N GLY A 19 -27.61 -15.32 12.49
CA GLY A 19 -28.58 -16.19 13.17
C GLY A 19 -27.99 -17.08 14.27
N THR A 20 -26.74 -16.85 14.69
CA THR A 20 -26.09 -17.57 15.80
C THR A 20 -25.67 -16.61 16.91
N GLU A 21 -25.48 -17.14 18.12
CA GLU A 21 -25.05 -16.37 19.29
C GLU A 21 -23.65 -15.74 19.12
N TYR A 22 -22.82 -16.27 18.22
CA TYR A 22 -21.45 -15.81 17.99
C TYR A 22 -21.35 -14.59 17.07
N LYS A 23 -22.43 -14.21 16.36
CA LYS A 23 -22.41 -13.11 15.40
C LYS A 23 -21.98 -11.81 16.08
N LEU A 24 -20.91 -11.18 15.60
CA LEU A 24 -20.50 -9.85 16.03
C LEU A 24 -21.16 -8.76 15.18
N ASN A 25 -21.64 -7.71 15.85
CA ASN A 25 -22.02 -6.47 15.19
C ASN A 25 -20.80 -5.62 14.83
N ASP A 26 -20.99 -4.51 14.10
CA ASP A 26 -19.87 -3.68 13.61
C ASP A 26 -19.02 -3.08 14.75
N ASP A 27 -19.67 -2.61 15.82
CA ASP A 27 -18.97 -2.00 16.96
C ASP A 27 -18.16 -3.06 17.74
N GLU A 28 -18.76 -4.22 18.00
CA GLU A 28 -18.08 -5.36 18.63
C GLU A 28 -16.90 -5.84 17.80
N LEU A 29 -17.05 -5.94 16.47
CA LEU A 29 -15.97 -6.35 15.58
C LEU A 29 -14.81 -5.35 15.57
N LYS A 30 -15.12 -4.04 15.56
CA LYS A 30 -14.11 -2.97 15.64
C LYS A 30 -13.34 -3.02 16.96
N VAL A 31 -14.05 -3.14 18.09
CA VAL A 31 -13.41 -3.27 19.42
C VAL A 31 -12.56 -4.53 19.48
N PHE A 32 -13.07 -5.66 18.98
CA PHE A 32 -12.31 -6.92 18.97
C PHE A 32 -11.05 -6.85 18.11
N ALA A 33 -11.14 -6.22 16.93
CA ALA A 33 -9.99 -5.98 16.07
C ALA A 33 -8.94 -5.09 16.75
N TYR A 34 -9.37 -4.00 17.38
CA TYR A 34 -8.49 -3.13 18.17
C TYR A 34 -7.78 -3.90 19.29
N LEU A 35 -8.51 -4.69 20.08
CA LEU A 35 -7.93 -5.48 21.16
C LEU A 35 -6.88 -6.47 20.64
N GLN A 36 -7.11 -7.11 19.48
CA GLN A 36 -6.10 -7.99 18.89
C GLN A 36 -4.83 -7.27 18.45
N PHE A 37 -4.95 -6.07 17.88
CA PHE A 37 -3.77 -5.27 17.59
C PHE A 37 -3.02 -4.86 18.86
N MET A 38 -3.73 -4.54 19.95
CA MET A 38 -3.12 -4.23 21.24
C MET A 38 -2.39 -5.45 21.85
N LYS A 39 -2.93 -6.67 21.70
CA LYS A 39 -2.26 -7.92 22.13
C LYS A 39 -0.89 -8.10 21.45
N ASN A 40 -0.76 -7.70 20.18
CA ASN A 40 0.49 -7.81 19.43
C ASN A 40 1.61 -6.88 19.95
N VAL A 41 1.28 -5.88 20.79
CA VAL A 41 2.22 -4.85 21.25
C VAL A 41 2.84 -5.14 22.63
N GLY A 42 2.40 -6.15 23.40
CA GLY A 42 3.20 -6.51 24.58
C GLY A 42 2.71 -7.49 25.64
N THR A 43 1.45 -7.90 25.73
CA THR A 43 1.01 -8.87 26.75
C THR A 43 -0.25 -9.63 26.34
N MET A 44 -0.41 -10.87 26.82
CA MET A 44 -1.61 -11.69 26.64
C MET A 44 -2.86 -11.07 27.33
N ASN A 45 -2.61 -10.26 28.36
CA ASN A 45 -3.60 -9.48 29.09
C ASN A 45 -3.49 -7.99 28.74
N ILE A 46 -4.57 -7.40 28.25
CA ILE A 46 -4.68 -5.98 27.90
C ILE A 46 -5.21 -5.24 29.12
N ARG A 47 -4.48 -4.22 29.58
CA ARG A 47 -4.93 -3.30 30.64
C ARG A 47 -5.26 -1.95 30.03
N THR A 48 -6.53 -1.54 30.10
CA THR A 48 -6.99 -0.30 29.45
C THR A 48 -8.20 0.31 30.16
N HIS A 49 -8.66 1.45 29.67
CA HIS A 49 -9.93 2.08 30.05
C HIS A 49 -10.81 2.24 28.82
N VAL A 50 -12.14 2.27 29.01
CA VAL A 50 -13.10 2.50 27.92
C VAL A 50 -12.81 3.81 27.17
N THR A 51 -12.37 4.84 27.88
CA THR A 51 -12.02 6.14 27.27
C THR A 51 -10.86 6.03 26.28
N ILE A 52 -9.87 5.19 26.56
CA ILE A 52 -8.72 4.96 25.66
C ILE A 52 -9.21 4.23 24.40
N ILE A 53 -10.08 3.23 24.55
CA ILE A 53 -10.68 2.51 23.40
C ILE A 53 -11.46 3.49 22.51
N VAL A 54 -12.26 4.39 23.09
CA VAL A 54 -13.01 5.41 22.36
C VAL A 54 -12.08 6.34 21.59
N GLU A 55 -11.02 6.82 22.23
CA GLU A 55 -10.04 7.72 21.63
C GLU A 55 -9.31 7.05 20.47
N ASP A 56 -8.78 5.84 20.67
CA ASP A 56 -8.03 5.10 19.66
C ASP A 56 -8.91 4.71 18.46
N LEU A 57 -10.17 4.37 18.69
CA LEU A 57 -11.13 4.09 17.62
C LEU A 57 -11.65 5.36 16.93
N GLY A 58 -11.32 6.56 17.42
CA GLY A 58 -11.81 7.82 16.87
C GLY A 58 -13.31 8.03 17.06
N TRP A 59 -13.89 7.42 18.10
CA TRP A 59 -15.32 7.50 18.42
C TRP A 59 -15.69 8.71 19.29
N THR A 60 -14.72 9.58 19.57
CA THR A 60 -14.92 10.79 20.38
C THR A 60 -15.92 11.74 19.71
N THR A 61 -17.02 12.01 20.40
CA THR A 61 -18.01 13.02 20.02
C THR A 61 -18.08 14.14 21.06
N SER A 62 -19.01 15.08 20.89
CA SER A 62 -19.26 16.12 21.90
C SER A 62 -19.82 15.58 23.22
N LYS A 63 -20.18 14.28 23.30
CA LYS A 63 -20.79 13.66 24.48
C LYS A 63 -20.05 12.39 24.89
N ALA A 64 -18.94 12.55 25.62
CA ALA A 64 -18.11 11.44 26.13
C ALA A 64 -18.89 10.32 26.85
N SER A 65 -19.97 10.65 27.57
CA SER A 65 -20.83 9.63 28.23
C SER A 65 -21.46 8.66 27.23
N ARG A 66 -21.90 9.16 26.07
CA ARG A 66 -22.48 8.33 25.00
C ARG A 66 -21.41 7.43 24.37
N ASP A 67 -20.23 7.98 24.13
CA ASP A 67 -19.13 7.27 23.48
C ASP A 67 -18.64 6.13 24.38
N ASN A 68 -18.50 6.39 25.69
CA ASN A 68 -18.16 5.37 26.68
C ASN A 68 -19.25 4.29 26.80
N VAL A 69 -20.54 4.66 26.67
CA VAL A 69 -21.63 3.68 26.64
C VAL A 69 -21.53 2.80 25.39
N LYS A 70 -21.18 3.37 24.24
CA LYS A 70 -21.00 2.62 22.99
C LYS A 70 -19.90 1.57 23.12
N ALA A 71 -18.70 1.98 23.55
CA ALA A 71 -17.57 1.07 23.73
C ALA A 71 -17.80 0.06 24.88
N GLY A 72 -18.44 0.48 25.97
CA GLY A 72 -18.81 -0.42 27.07
C GLY A 72 -19.77 -1.53 26.63
N LYS A 73 -20.81 -1.20 25.85
CA LYS A 73 -21.74 -2.20 25.30
C LYS A 73 -21.06 -3.19 24.36
N ALA A 74 -20.13 -2.72 23.54
CA ALA A 74 -19.36 -3.60 22.65
C ALA A 74 -18.49 -4.58 23.45
N LEU A 75 -17.84 -4.13 24.53
CA LEU A 75 -17.06 -5.01 25.42
C LEU A 75 -17.94 -6.04 26.14
N GLU A 76 -19.10 -5.63 26.65
CA GLU A 76 -20.06 -6.53 27.28
C GLU A 76 -20.57 -7.57 26.27
N GLY A 77 -20.91 -7.16 25.04
CA GLY A 77 -21.31 -8.06 23.96
C GLY A 77 -20.23 -9.07 23.60
N LEU A 78 -18.96 -8.65 23.50
CA LEU A 78 -17.83 -9.55 23.25
C LEU A 78 -17.64 -10.56 24.39
N ARG A 79 -17.81 -10.13 25.64
CA ARG A 79 -17.73 -11.02 26.81
C ARG A 79 -18.85 -12.05 26.78
N ASP A 80 -20.09 -11.60 26.61
CA ASP A 80 -21.28 -12.45 26.66
C ASP A 80 -21.27 -13.49 25.53
N LYS A 81 -20.66 -13.16 24.38
CA LYS A 81 -20.45 -14.07 23.24
C LYS A 81 -19.18 -14.93 23.34
N GLY A 82 -18.41 -14.81 24.42
CA GLY A 82 -17.24 -15.65 24.71
C GLY A 82 -15.93 -15.26 24.01
N TYR A 83 -15.86 -14.10 23.34
CA TYR A 83 -14.66 -13.65 22.63
C TYR A 83 -13.57 -13.11 23.54
N ILE A 84 -13.97 -12.56 24.70
CA ILE A 84 -13.05 -12.01 25.69
C ILE A 84 -13.50 -12.40 27.09
N THR A 85 -12.54 -12.44 28.02
CA THR A 85 -12.81 -12.37 29.45
C THR A 85 -12.53 -10.95 29.91
N LEU A 86 -13.47 -10.38 30.67
CA LEU A 86 -13.43 -8.99 31.11
C LEU A 86 -13.49 -8.94 32.63
N SER A 87 -12.41 -8.46 33.25
CA SER A 87 -12.28 -8.30 34.71
C SER A 87 -12.15 -6.83 35.08
N PHE A 88 -13.02 -6.35 35.97
CA PHE A 88 -13.08 -4.97 36.42
C PHE A 88 -13.73 -4.89 37.80
N ASN A 89 -13.35 -3.87 38.58
CA ASN A 89 -13.99 -3.56 39.86
C ASN A 89 -15.01 -2.43 39.64
N GLY A 90 -16.31 -2.71 39.77
CA GLY A 90 -17.36 -1.68 39.71
C GLY A 90 -17.96 -1.48 38.32
N ASP A 91 -17.95 -0.25 37.78
CA ASP A 91 -18.54 0.08 36.47
C ASP A 91 -17.49 -0.01 35.34
N VAL A 92 -17.78 -0.79 34.29
CA VAL A 92 -16.95 -0.96 33.08
C VAL A 92 -16.55 0.39 32.49
N LYS A 93 -17.43 1.40 32.55
CA LYS A 93 -17.23 2.70 31.88
C LYS A 93 -16.21 3.60 32.57
N LYS A 94 -15.89 3.33 33.84
CA LYS A 94 -15.09 4.23 34.69
C LYS A 94 -13.79 3.60 35.19
N ASN A 95 -13.75 2.28 35.31
CA ASN A 95 -12.67 1.59 35.98
C ASN A 95 -11.65 1.03 34.98
N ALA A 96 -10.47 0.70 35.50
CA ALA A 96 -9.46 -0.03 34.75
C ALA A 96 -10.00 -1.43 34.40
N LEU A 97 -9.80 -1.82 33.16
CA LEU A 97 -10.24 -3.09 32.60
C LEU A 97 -9.03 -3.99 32.41
N ALA A 98 -9.13 -5.22 32.88
CA ALA A 98 -8.25 -6.31 32.46
C ALA A 98 -9.01 -7.19 31.46
N ILE A 99 -8.49 -7.25 30.23
CA ILE A 99 -9.12 -7.96 29.11
C ILE A 99 -8.19 -9.07 28.63
N GLU A 100 -8.72 -10.28 28.55
CA GLU A 100 -8.05 -11.44 27.96
C GLU A 100 -8.83 -11.90 26.73
N ILE A 101 -8.13 -12.08 25.60
CA ILE A 101 -8.75 -12.56 24.36
C ILE A 101 -8.82 -14.08 24.37
N ASN A 102 -10.02 -14.63 24.19
CA ASN A 102 -10.23 -16.06 24.14
C ASN A 102 -9.83 -16.63 22.76
N ASP A 103 -8.66 -17.26 22.70
CA ASP A 103 -8.15 -17.90 21.49
C ASP A 103 -8.95 -19.17 21.09
N GLU A 104 -9.76 -19.75 21.98
CA GLU A 104 -10.58 -20.93 21.67
C GLU A 104 -11.67 -20.65 20.64
N MET A 105 -12.13 -19.40 20.54
CA MET A 105 -13.13 -18.99 19.54
C MET A 105 -12.66 -19.24 18.10
N LYS A 106 -11.34 -19.33 17.86
CA LYS A 106 -10.77 -19.71 16.55
C LYS A 106 -11.09 -21.14 16.14
N LYS A 107 -11.39 -22.01 17.11
CA LYS A 107 -11.76 -23.43 16.90
C LYS A 107 -13.28 -23.64 16.90
N ALA A 108 -14.05 -22.66 17.35
CA ALA A 108 -15.50 -22.74 17.37
C ALA A 108 -16.07 -22.96 15.96
N THR A 109 -17.22 -23.62 15.92
CA THR A 109 -17.97 -23.90 14.70
C THR A 109 -19.40 -23.46 14.85
N ALA A 110 -19.93 -22.77 13.84
CA ALA A 110 -21.31 -22.32 13.83
C ALA A 110 -21.96 -22.59 12.47
N GLU A 111 -23.26 -22.82 12.44
CA GLU A 111 -24.03 -23.02 11.22
C GLU A 111 -25.10 -21.93 11.10
N GLY A 112 -24.96 -21.04 10.11
CA GLY A 112 -25.95 -20.01 9.80
C GLY A 112 -26.95 -20.53 8.76
N LYS A 113 -28.23 -20.62 9.13
CA LYS A 113 -29.31 -21.07 8.24
C LYS A 113 -30.13 -19.87 7.75
N VAL A 114 -30.40 -19.84 6.44
CA VAL A 114 -31.22 -18.79 5.81
C VAL A 114 -32.33 -19.41 4.97
N ASN A 115 -33.45 -18.71 4.85
CA ASN A 115 -34.65 -19.25 4.20
C ASN A 115 -34.52 -19.40 2.67
N TRP A 116 -33.57 -18.69 2.07
CA TRP A 116 -33.36 -18.65 0.63
C TRP A 116 -32.25 -19.59 0.13
N LYS A 117 -31.63 -20.38 1.01
CA LYS A 117 -30.57 -21.34 0.67
C LYS A 117 -30.80 -22.66 1.41
N GLN A 118 -30.74 -23.77 0.69
CA GLN A 118 -30.97 -25.10 1.27
C GLN A 118 -29.85 -25.53 2.24
N ASN A 119 -28.59 -25.30 1.85
CA ASN A 119 -27.43 -25.68 2.65
C ASN A 119 -26.99 -24.54 3.57
N PRO A 120 -26.84 -24.79 4.89
CA PRO A 120 -26.38 -23.77 5.83
C PRO A 120 -24.96 -23.32 5.53
N PHE A 121 -24.62 -22.12 5.99
CA PHE A 121 -23.25 -21.62 5.96
C PHE A 121 -22.50 -22.19 7.16
N LYS A 122 -21.38 -22.87 6.91
CA LYS A 122 -20.54 -23.43 7.95
C LYS A 122 -19.39 -22.49 8.22
N PHE A 123 -19.37 -21.92 9.42
CA PHE A 123 -18.33 -21.02 9.89
C PHE A 123 -17.37 -21.82 10.77
N LYS A 124 -16.10 -21.89 10.37
CA LYS A 124 -15.04 -22.60 11.10
C LYS A 124 -13.71 -21.90 10.87
N GLY A 125 -12.84 -21.91 11.88
CA GLY A 125 -11.49 -21.36 11.78
C GLY A 125 -11.46 -19.85 12.00
N PHE A 126 -10.44 -19.20 11.46
CA PHE A 126 -10.26 -17.75 11.54
C PHE A 126 -9.83 -17.18 10.18
N THR A 127 -9.98 -15.87 10.03
CA THR A 127 -9.53 -15.11 8.87
C THR A 127 -8.53 -14.06 9.32
N PRO A 128 -7.29 -14.06 8.76
CA PRO A 128 -6.32 -13.04 9.06
C PRO A 128 -6.68 -11.72 8.36
N ILE A 129 -6.48 -10.60 9.05
CA ILE A 129 -6.57 -9.24 8.50
C ILE A 129 -5.26 -8.52 8.79
N LYS A 130 -4.56 -8.09 7.74
CA LYS A 130 -3.30 -7.34 7.86
C LYS A 130 -3.57 -5.90 8.28
N SER A 131 -2.58 -5.27 8.92
CA SER A 131 -2.61 -3.84 9.25
C SER A 131 -3.00 -2.96 8.06
N SER A 132 -2.48 -3.25 6.86
CA SER A 132 -2.81 -2.52 5.63
C SER A 132 -4.27 -2.65 5.22
N GLU A 133 -4.86 -3.83 5.34
CA GLU A 133 -6.27 -4.08 5.05
C GLU A 133 -7.18 -3.41 6.10
N TYR A 134 -6.79 -3.49 7.37
CA TYR A 134 -7.49 -2.81 8.46
C TYR A 134 -7.49 -1.29 8.25
N ASN A 135 -6.36 -0.70 7.85
CA ASN A 135 -6.25 0.73 7.57
C ASN A 135 -7.11 1.19 6.39
N LEU A 136 -7.28 0.34 5.36
CA LEU A 136 -8.18 0.61 4.23
C LEU A 136 -9.65 0.56 4.66
N ALA A 137 -9.98 -0.23 5.68
CA ALA A 137 -11.33 -0.34 6.21
C ALA A 137 -11.64 0.66 7.35
N GLY A 138 -10.62 1.26 7.96
CA GLY A 138 -10.67 1.88 9.30
C GLY A 138 -11.36 3.25 9.42
N GLY A 139 -12.06 3.73 8.38
CA GLY A 139 -12.77 5.02 8.40
C GLY A 139 -14.27 4.91 8.66
N ASP A 140 -14.92 3.86 8.14
CA ASP A 140 -16.37 3.85 8.01
C ASP A 140 -17.03 2.67 8.74
N ASP A 141 -18.33 2.80 8.95
CA ASP A 141 -19.17 1.74 9.49
C ASP A 141 -19.26 0.58 8.49
N TYR A 142 -19.12 -0.66 8.97
CA TYR A 142 -19.22 -1.92 8.22
C TYR A 142 -18.07 -2.27 7.26
N HIS A 143 -17.18 -1.36 6.89
CA HIS A 143 -16.07 -1.65 5.96
C HIS A 143 -15.14 -2.76 6.47
N LEU A 144 -14.88 -2.82 7.78
CA LEU A 144 -14.11 -3.90 8.38
C LEU A 144 -14.83 -5.25 8.25
N THR A 145 -16.15 -5.27 8.48
CA THR A 145 -16.98 -6.46 8.32
C THR A 145 -16.94 -6.96 6.88
N VAL A 146 -17.08 -6.05 5.91
CA VAL A 146 -17.02 -6.36 4.47
C VAL A 146 -15.65 -6.95 4.09
N MET A 147 -14.57 -6.28 4.50
CA MET A 147 -13.18 -6.72 4.27
C MET A 147 -12.95 -8.13 4.80
N ALA A 148 -13.33 -8.37 6.06
CA ALA A 148 -13.06 -9.63 6.73
C ALA A 148 -13.93 -10.77 6.19
N TYR A 149 -15.20 -10.51 5.90
CA TYR A 149 -16.10 -11.48 5.30
C TYR A 149 -15.68 -11.87 3.88
N HIS A 150 -15.28 -10.89 3.06
CA HIS A 150 -14.78 -11.16 1.70
C HIS A 150 -13.53 -12.02 1.74
N ASN A 151 -12.56 -11.71 2.61
CA ASN A 151 -11.36 -12.51 2.81
C ASN A 151 -11.70 -13.96 3.20
N TRP A 152 -12.63 -14.15 4.14
CA TRP A 152 -13.10 -15.47 4.53
C TRP A 152 -13.74 -16.23 3.35
N ARG A 153 -14.68 -15.59 2.65
CA ARG A 153 -15.41 -16.18 1.51
C ARG A 153 -14.49 -16.58 0.37
N ASN A 154 -13.44 -15.79 0.11
CA ASN A 154 -12.46 -16.08 -0.92
C ASN A 154 -11.55 -17.25 -0.51
N ASN A 155 -11.08 -17.27 0.74
CA ASN A 155 -10.22 -18.33 1.26
C ASN A 155 -10.92 -19.69 1.37
N ALA A 156 -12.22 -19.68 1.65
CA ALA A 156 -13.03 -20.89 1.74
C ALA A 156 -13.40 -21.50 0.38
N GLN A 157 -12.96 -20.89 -0.74
CA GLN A 157 -13.13 -21.38 -2.11
C GLN A 157 -14.57 -21.81 -2.45
N PHE A 158 -15.56 -21.06 -1.99
CA PHE A 158 -16.95 -21.32 -2.36
C PHE A 158 -17.12 -21.24 -3.89
N GLU A 159 -17.80 -22.23 -4.46
CA GLU A 159 -18.03 -22.33 -5.91
C GLU A 159 -18.87 -21.17 -6.47
N TYR A 160 -19.67 -20.51 -5.64
CA TYR A 160 -20.60 -19.46 -6.05
C TYR A 160 -20.23 -18.06 -5.50
N PRO A 161 -20.44 -17.00 -6.29
CA PRO A 161 -20.22 -15.62 -5.85
C PRO A 161 -21.15 -15.20 -4.70
N ILE A 162 -20.75 -14.17 -3.94
CA ILE A 162 -21.56 -13.63 -2.84
C ILE A 162 -22.75 -12.88 -3.44
N CYS A 163 -23.98 -13.25 -3.05
CA CYS A 163 -25.17 -12.55 -3.55
C CYS A 163 -25.59 -11.38 -2.65
N ASP A 164 -26.40 -10.46 -3.15
CA ASP A 164 -26.87 -9.30 -2.38
C ASP A 164 -27.64 -9.73 -1.11
N LYS A 165 -28.38 -10.86 -1.16
CA LYS A 165 -29.08 -11.40 0.01
C LYS A 165 -28.09 -11.85 1.09
N GLU A 166 -27.02 -12.51 0.70
CA GLU A 166 -25.96 -12.94 1.62
C GLU A 166 -25.29 -11.73 2.30
N TRP A 167 -25.01 -10.67 1.54
CA TRP A 167 -24.52 -9.43 2.12
C TRP A 167 -25.49 -8.80 3.12
N CYS A 168 -26.80 -8.86 2.87
CA CYS A 168 -27.82 -8.37 3.82
C CYS A 168 -27.78 -9.14 5.15
N GLU A 169 -27.60 -10.47 5.11
CA GLU A 169 -27.48 -11.30 6.31
C GLU A 169 -26.19 -10.99 7.07
N VAL A 170 -25.08 -10.76 6.36
CA VAL A 170 -23.77 -10.48 6.97
C VAL A 170 -23.74 -9.12 7.66
N LEU A 171 -24.36 -8.11 7.04
CA LEU A 171 -24.40 -6.75 7.58
C LEU A 171 -25.60 -6.50 8.50
N GLU A 172 -26.60 -7.40 8.50
CA GLU A 172 -27.88 -7.25 9.19
C GLU A 172 -28.64 -5.97 8.77
N LEU A 173 -28.54 -5.64 7.48
CA LEU A 173 -29.09 -4.43 6.89
C LEU A 173 -30.03 -4.72 5.71
N GLY A 174 -30.93 -3.78 5.44
CA GLY A 174 -31.75 -3.80 4.24
C GLY A 174 -30.92 -3.72 2.95
N MET A 175 -31.50 -4.21 1.85
CA MET A 175 -30.79 -4.34 0.57
C MET A 175 -30.24 -3.02 0.02
N THR A 176 -30.99 -1.93 0.16
CA THR A 176 -30.55 -0.61 -0.31
C THR A 176 -29.28 -0.16 0.43
N ARG A 177 -29.31 -0.19 1.77
CA ARG A 177 -28.18 0.24 2.60
C ARG A 177 -26.96 -0.67 2.42
N THR A 178 -27.20 -1.97 2.31
CA THR A 178 -26.15 -2.96 2.02
C THR A 178 -25.45 -2.63 0.70
N ARG A 179 -26.19 -2.32 -0.37
CA ARG A 179 -25.60 -1.94 -1.65
C ARG A 179 -24.81 -0.65 -1.58
N GLU A 180 -25.31 0.35 -0.85
CA GLU A 180 -24.58 1.62 -0.63
C GLU A 180 -23.22 1.36 0.01
N ILE A 181 -23.19 0.64 1.13
CA ILE A 181 -21.94 0.31 1.86
C ILE A 181 -20.96 -0.45 0.96
N ILE A 182 -21.44 -1.48 0.24
CA ILE A 182 -20.59 -2.28 -0.64
C ILE A 182 -20.03 -1.45 -1.81
N ASN A 183 -20.80 -0.49 -2.33
CA ASN A 183 -20.34 0.41 -3.39
C ASN A 183 -19.37 1.49 -2.87
N ASP A 184 -19.47 1.84 -1.59
CA ASP A 184 -18.62 2.82 -0.91
C ASP A 184 -17.23 2.24 -0.55
N CYS A 185 -17.14 0.91 -0.42
CA CYS A 185 -15.89 0.20 -0.18
C CYS A 185 -14.88 0.40 -1.33
N THR A 186 -13.93 1.33 -1.16
CA THR A 186 -12.87 1.65 -2.15
C THR A 186 -11.97 0.46 -2.50
N PHE A 187 -11.84 -0.50 -1.59
CA PHE A 187 -11.03 -1.70 -1.76
C PHE A 187 -11.78 -2.85 -2.46
N LEU A 188 -13.08 -2.72 -2.73
CA LEU A 188 -13.91 -3.79 -3.27
C LEU A 188 -14.60 -3.34 -4.56
N THR A 189 -14.12 -3.83 -5.71
CA THR A 189 -14.78 -3.56 -7.00
C THR A 189 -15.85 -4.60 -7.29
N LYS A 190 -17.10 -4.16 -7.41
CA LYS A 190 -18.23 -4.99 -7.87
C LYS A 190 -18.21 -5.14 -9.40
N VAL A 191 -18.05 -6.36 -9.89
CA VAL A 191 -18.21 -6.73 -11.30
C VAL A 191 -19.62 -7.30 -11.47
N SER A 192 -20.48 -6.54 -12.15
CA SER A 192 -21.86 -6.95 -12.40
C SER A 192 -21.90 -8.19 -13.29
N GLY A 193 -22.65 -9.21 -12.89
CA GLY A 193 -22.87 -10.42 -13.69
C GLY A 193 -23.57 -10.11 -15.01
N LYS A 194 -23.38 -10.95 -16.04
CA LYS A 194 -24.01 -10.75 -17.35
C LYS A 194 -25.52 -10.93 -17.24
N ARG A 195 -26.27 -10.15 -18.02
CA ARG A 195 -27.72 -10.33 -18.18
C ARG A 195 -27.98 -11.37 -19.26
N TYR A 196 -28.89 -12.30 -18.99
CA TYR A 196 -29.34 -13.31 -19.94
C TYR A 196 -30.86 -13.48 -19.81
N GLN A 197 -31.51 -13.92 -20.88
CA GLN A 197 -32.90 -14.34 -20.81
C GLN A 197 -32.94 -15.82 -20.46
N ASP A 198 -33.82 -16.19 -19.53
CA ASP A 198 -34.08 -17.61 -19.27
C ASP A 198 -34.97 -18.23 -20.36
N GLU A 199 -35.19 -19.54 -20.27
CA GLU A 199 -36.03 -20.32 -21.19
C GLU A 199 -37.48 -19.81 -21.25
N THR A 200 -37.91 -18.97 -20.30
CA THR A 200 -39.24 -18.34 -20.24
C THR A 200 -39.24 -16.89 -20.72
N GLY A 201 -38.12 -16.38 -21.24
CA GLY A 201 -37.97 -15.01 -21.73
C GLY A 201 -37.82 -13.95 -20.62
N GLN A 202 -37.66 -14.35 -19.35
CA GLN A 202 -37.42 -13.41 -18.25
C GLN A 202 -35.95 -13.02 -18.19
N TRP A 203 -35.69 -11.72 -18.06
CA TRP A 203 -34.34 -11.19 -17.86
C TRP A 203 -33.81 -11.57 -16.48
N LYS A 204 -32.78 -12.40 -16.44
CA LYS A 204 -32.00 -12.74 -15.25
C LYS A 204 -30.61 -12.11 -15.34
N GLN A 205 -29.98 -11.93 -14.19
CA GLN A 205 -28.61 -11.45 -14.09
C GLN A 205 -27.80 -12.44 -13.28
N GLU A 206 -26.61 -12.79 -13.78
CA GLU A 206 -25.65 -13.59 -13.02
C GLU A 206 -25.26 -12.89 -11.71
N THR A 207 -24.83 -13.67 -10.73
CA THR A 207 -24.44 -13.12 -9.43
C THR A 207 -23.19 -12.25 -9.61
N ASN A 208 -23.15 -11.12 -8.90
CA ASN A 208 -22.03 -10.19 -8.95
C ASN A 208 -20.76 -10.85 -8.43
N GLN A 209 -19.64 -10.55 -9.07
CA GLN A 209 -18.31 -10.91 -8.60
C GLN A 209 -17.68 -9.72 -7.88
N TYR A 210 -16.82 -10.00 -6.90
CA TYR A 210 -16.19 -8.97 -6.09
C TYR A 210 -14.68 -9.14 -6.14
N VAL A 211 -13.99 -8.16 -6.73
CA VAL A 211 -12.53 -8.15 -6.85
C VAL A 211 -11.97 -7.19 -5.82
N LYS A 212 -11.12 -7.70 -4.94
CA LYS A 212 -10.41 -6.89 -3.96
C LYS A 212 -9.21 -6.20 -4.59
N SER A 213 -9.09 -4.89 -4.41
CA SER A 213 -7.91 -4.11 -4.80
C SER A 213 -7.21 -3.56 -3.56
N MET A 214 -5.92 -3.86 -3.43
CA MET A 214 -5.06 -3.28 -2.38
C MET A 214 -4.58 -1.86 -2.72
N SER A 215 -4.72 -1.45 -3.98
CA SER A 215 -4.55 -0.06 -4.42
C SER A 215 -5.83 0.71 -4.10
N ILE A 216 -5.70 1.83 -3.38
CA ILE A 216 -6.78 2.81 -3.23
C ILE A 216 -7.17 3.24 -4.65
N LYS A 217 -8.28 2.72 -5.18
CA LYS A 217 -8.95 3.40 -6.27
C LYS A 217 -9.53 4.65 -5.63
N THR A 218 -8.83 5.76 -5.79
CA THR A 218 -9.35 7.07 -5.43
C THR A 218 -10.72 7.19 -6.08
N ASN A 219 -11.77 7.22 -5.24
CA ASN A 219 -13.10 7.52 -5.69
C ASN A 219 -13.04 8.88 -6.39
N LEU A 220 -13.23 8.89 -7.71
CA LEU A 220 -13.21 10.08 -8.56
C LEU A 220 -14.06 11.24 -8.00
N LYS A 221 -15.09 10.92 -7.19
CA LYS A 221 -15.99 11.89 -6.53
C LYS A 221 -15.40 12.60 -5.31
N GLU A 222 -14.55 11.95 -4.51
CA GLU A 222 -13.88 12.63 -3.39
C GLU A 222 -12.71 13.47 -3.87
N THR A 223 -12.01 13.02 -4.93
CA THR A 223 -11.00 13.84 -5.60
C THR A 223 -11.60 15.12 -6.20
N GLU A 224 -12.87 15.15 -6.62
CA GLU A 224 -13.48 16.39 -7.12
C GLU A 224 -13.75 17.42 -6.02
N THR A 225 -13.94 16.99 -4.77
CA THR A 225 -14.23 17.89 -3.64
C THR A 225 -12.95 18.36 -2.94
N THR A 226 -11.92 17.52 -2.80
CA THR A 226 -10.60 17.93 -2.28
C THR A 226 -9.76 18.69 -3.31
N ASN A 227 -9.84 18.37 -4.61
CA ASN A 227 -9.10 19.12 -5.63
C ASN A 227 -9.52 20.58 -5.73
N LYS A 228 -10.74 20.96 -5.33
CA LYS A 228 -11.19 22.36 -5.41
C LYS A 228 -10.32 23.34 -4.61
N ASN A 229 -9.58 22.85 -3.60
CA ASN A 229 -8.75 23.69 -2.73
C ASN A 229 -7.24 23.63 -3.01
N LEU A 230 -6.76 22.73 -3.88
CA LEU A 230 -5.34 22.61 -4.23
C LEU A 230 -4.98 23.53 -5.41
N SER A 231 -3.81 24.17 -5.33
CA SER A 231 -3.23 24.96 -6.41
C SER A 231 -2.94 24.07 -7.64
N PHE A 232 -2.85 24.67 -8.82
CA PHE A 232 -2.59 23.95 -10.07
C PHE A 232 -1.34 23.06 -9.98
N LEU A 233 -0.29 23.52 -9.29
CA LEU A 233 0.95 22.77 -9.13
C LEU A 233 0.80 21.57 -8.20
N GLU A 234 0.05 21.70 -7.10
CA GLU A 234 -0.22 20.59 -6.18
C GLU A 234 -1.04 19.48 -6.85
N ARG A 235 -2.02 19.86 -7.70
CA ARG A 235 -2.81 18.89 -8.48
C ARG A 235 -1.96 18.11 -9.49
N GLU A 236 -0.97 18.74 -10.10
CA GLU A 236 -0.07 18.06 -11.03
C GLU A 236 0.93 17.18 -10.28
N LYS A 237 1.41 17.64 -9.11
CA LYS A 237 2.36 16.90 -8.25
C LYS A 237 1.80 15.57 -7.76
N GLU A 238 0.49 15.50 -7.50
CA GLU A 238 -0.17 14.25 -7.11
C GLU A 238 -0.20 13.22 -8.25
N LYS A 239 -0.33 13.68 -9.50
CA LYS A 239 -0.43 12.80 -10.68
C LYS A 239 0.93 12.28 -11.14
N VAL A 240 2.03 12.96 -10.79
CA VAL A 240 3.38 12.48 -11.12
C VAL A 240 3.67 11.16 -10.41
N THR A 241 4.02 10.14 -11.20
CA THR A 241 4.39 8.80 -10.71
C THR A 241 5.89 8.64 -10.50
N ASP A 242 6.72 9.48 -11.15
CA ASP A 242 8.17 9.49 -10.97
C ASP A 242 8.52 10.18 -9.63
N LEU A 243 8.99 9.39 -8.66
CA LEU A 243 9.30 9.87 -7.32
C LEU A 243 10.46 10.86 -7.28
N LEU A 244 11.42 10.75 -8.21
CA LEU A 244 12.57 11.66 -8.29
C LEU A 244 12.12 13.05 -8.72
N VAL A 245 11.17 13.11 -9.66
CA VAL A 245 10.56 14.38 -10.09
C VAL A 245 9.54 14.88 -9.07
N LYS A 246 8.79 13.99 -8.41
CA LYS A 246 7.73 14.34 -7.46
C LYS A 246 8.26 14.97 -6.17
N PHE A 247 9.41 14.52 -5.66
CA PHE A 247 9.95 14.98 -4.37
C PHE A 247 11.06 16.03 -4.50
N ASP A 248 11.59 16.27 -5.70
CA ASP A 248 12.51 17.38 -5.96
C ASP A 248 11.71 18.60 -6.41
N ASP A 249 11.45 19.52 -5.47
CA ASP A 249 10.65 20.73 -5.70
C ASP A 249 11.26 21.64 -6.78
N VAL A 250 12.58 21.62 -6.95
CA VAL A 250 13.28 22.42 -7.96
C VAL A 250 13.01 21.82 -9.34
N VAL A 251 13.26 20.52 -9.52
CA VAL A 251 12.99 19.80 -10.78
C VAL A 251 11.50 19.83 -11.12
N PHE A 252 10.62 19.65 -10.14
CA PHE A 252 9.17 19.72 -10.32
C PHE A 252 8.75 21.10 -10.84
N SER A 253 9.22 22.17 -10.19
CA SER A 253 8.88 23.54 -10.60
C SER A 253 9.48 23.90 -11.95
N GLU A 254 10.71 23.46 -12.22
CA GLU A 254 11.33 23.58 -13.54
C GLU A 254 10.51 22.90 -14.63
N ILE A 255 9.70 21.88 -14.35
CA ILE A 255 8.89 21.20 -15.37
C ILE A 255 7.45 21.72 -15.45
N PHE A 256 6.82 21.97 -14.31
CA PHE A 256 5.36 22.23 -14.23
C PHE A 256 5.00 23.70 -14.01
N ASP A 257 5.89 24.52 -13.44
CA ASP A 257 5.65 25.95 -13.25
C ASP A 257 6.03 26.73 -14.52
N LYS A 258 5.11 27.53 -15.03
CA LYS A 258 5.33 28.35 -16.24
C LYS A 258 6.27 29.53 -16.01
N THR A 259 6.46 29.95 -14.75
CA THR A 259 7.25 31.12 -14.36
C THR A 259 8.71 30.78 -14.09
N VAL A 260 9.01 29.52 -13.77
CA VAL A 260 10.35 29.05 -13.45
C VAL A 260 11.11 28.69 -14.74
N LYS A 261 12.38 29.07 -14.83
CA LYS A 261 13.24 28.77 -15.98
C LYS A 261 13.50 27.26 -16.09
N PHE A 262 13.52 26.73 -17.31
CA PHE A 262 13.89 25.34 -17.58
C PHE A 262 15.41 25.22 -17.62
N ASP A 263 16.03 24.57 -16.64
CA ASP A 263 17.48 24.39 -16.54
C ASP A 263 17.89 22.91 -16.71
N TRP A 264 19.19 22.65 -16.66
CA TRP A 264 19.79 21.34 -16.93
C TRP A 264 19.19 20.20 -16.09
N LYS A 265 18.89 20.43 -14.81
CA LYS A 265 18.36 19.40 -13.91
C LYS A 265 16.95 18.96 -14.33
N GLY A 266 16.06 19.92 -14.58
CA GLY A 266 14.72 19.66 -15.10
C GLY A 266 14.74 19.00 -16.48
N TYR A 267 15.65 19.43 -17.35
CA TYR A 267 15.81 18.84 -18.68
C TYR A 267 16.25 17.38 -18.65
N ARG A 268 17.27 17.09 -17.83
CA ARG A 268 17.76 15.73 -17.65
C ARG A 268 16.67 14.82 -17.07
N ALA A 269 15.99 15.27 -16.02
CA ALA A 269 14.90 14.52 -15.42
C ALA A 269 13.74 14.28 -16.42
N TRP A 270 13.40 15.28 -17.24
CA TRP A 270 12.39 15.15 -18.29
C TRP A 270 12.79 14.17 -19.41
N LYS A 271 14.09 14.08 -19.76
CA LYS A 271 14.60 13.12 -20.75
C LYS A 271 14.67 11.69 -20.23
N GLU A 272 15.04 11.53 -18.96
CA GLU A 272 15.28 10.23 -18.32
C GLU A 272 14.03 9.62 -17.68
N THR A 273 12.96 10.41 -17.48
CA THR A 273 11.71 9.92 -16.87
C THR A 273 10.92 8.98 -17.79
N GLU A 274 10.26 8.00 -17.17
CA GLU A 274 9.27 7.14 -17.82
C GLU A 274 7.83 7.63 -17.60
N CYS A 275 7.62 8.69 -16.80
CA CYS A 275 6.29 9.21 -16.49
C CYS A 275 5.71 10.04 -17.65
N ASP A 276 4.59 9.57 -18.23
CA ASP A 276 3.91 10.23 -19.34
C ASP A 276 3.47 11.66 -19.03
N ILE A 277 3.06 11.92 -17.78
CA ILE A 277 2.61 13.25 -17.34
C ILE A 277 3.77 14.24 -17.34
N VAL A 278 4.94 13.81 -16.83
CA VAL A 278 6.16 14.62 -16.84
C VAL A 278 6.62 14.88 -18.27
N LYS A 279 6.54 13.87 -19.17
CA LYS A 279 6.86 14.02 -20.60
C LYS A 279 5.97 15.08 -21.27
N GLN A 280 4.66 15.01 -21.05
CA GLN A 280 3.70 15.96 -21.62
C GLN A 280 3.88 17.37 -21.06
N ALA A 281 4.17 17.51 -19.77
CA ALA A 281 4.39 18.80 -19.13
C ALA A 281 5.64 19.50 -19.68
N GLY A 282 6.77 18.79 -19.78
CA GLY A 282 8.00 19.35 -20.36
C GLY A 282 7.84 19.68 -21.85
N ALA A 283 7.12 18.87 -22.63
CA ALA A 283 6.83 19.18 -24.04
C ALA A 283 6.02 20.48 -24.18
N LYS A 284 4.94 20.63 -23.40
CA LYS A 284 4.15 21.87 -23.36
C LYS A 284 4.98 23.08 -22.94
N LYS A 285 5.93 22.90 -22.03
CA LYS A 285 6.82 23.99 -21.60
C LYS A 285 7.73 24.46 -22.73
N PHE A 286 8.28 23.54 -23.53
CA PHE A 286 9.03 23.90 -24.73
C PHE A 286 8.17 24.55 -25.81
N GLU A 287 6.92 24.12 -26.02
CA GLU A 287 6.01 24.82 -26.93
C GLU A 287 5.75 26.27 -26.50
N ILE A 288 5.65 26.53 -25.21
CA ILE A 288 5.50 27.90 -24.67
C ILE A 288 6.77 28.71 -24.91
N LEU A 289 7.95 28.14 -24.64
CA LEU A 289 9.24 28.81 -24.87
C LEU A 289 9.47 29.10 -26.36
N GLU A 290 9.12 28.17 -27.26
CA GLU A 290 9.18 28.36 -28.71
C GLU A 290 8.25 29.50 -29.15
N LYS A 291 7.00 29.54 -28.65
CA LYS A 291 6.06 30.64 -28.91
C LYS A 291 6.53 32.00 -28.35
N ALA A 292 7.35 31.98 -27.30
CA ALA A 292 7.97 33.16 -26.72
C ALA A 292 9.29 33.57 -27.39
N GLY A 293 9.71 32.88 -28.46
CA GLY A 293 10.96 33.15 -29.19
C GLY A 293 12.23 32.65 -28.48
N GLN A 294 12.09 31.78 -27.48
CA GLN A 294 13.18 31.22 -26.68
C GLN A 294 13.53 29.76 -27.07
N GLY A 295 13.29 29.37 -28.33
CA GLY A 295 13.57 28.01 -28.81
C GLY A 295 15.03 27.56 -28.65
N TRP A 296 15.98 28.51 -28.63
CA TRP A 296 17.41 28.26 -28.40
C TRP A 296 17.70 27.56 -27.06
N VAL A 297 16.82 27.68 -26.07
CA VAL A 297 16.97 27.02 -24.76
C VAL A 297 16.94 25.49 -24.92
N ARG A 298 16.10 24.98 -25.82
CA ARG A 298 15.97 23.54 -26.09
C ARG A 298 17.23 22.98 -26.75
N GLU A 299 17.75 23.69 -27.75
CA GLU A 299 18.97 23.28 -28.47
C GLU A 299 20.19 23.30 -27.56
N LYS A 300 20.30 24.33 -26.71
CA LYS A 300 21.37 24.41 -25.71
C LYS A 300 21.35 23.23 -24.74
N LEU A 301 20.19 22.91 -24.18
CA LEU A 301 20.05 21.81 -23.21
C LEU A 301 20.21 20.43 -23.85
N GLU A 302 19.78 20.25 -25.11
CA GLU A 302 20.05 19.02 -25.86
C GLU A 302 21.55 18.84 -26.11
N THR A 303 22.28 19.92 -26.42
CA THR A 303 23.74 19.86 -26.60
C THR A 303 24.43 19.47 -25.30
N GLU A 304 24.05 20.08 -24.18
CA GLU A 304 24.54 19.71 -22.84
C GLU A 304 24.21 18.24 -22.51
N TYR A 305 23.08 17.72 -23.00
CA TYR A 305 22.67 16.33 -22.80
C TYR A 305 23.51 15.33 -23.59
N GLN A 306 23.79 15.62 -24.85
CA GLN A 306 24.68 14.78 -25.66
C GLN A 306 26.11 14.78 -25.11
N ASP A 307 26.60 15.93 -24.63
CA ASP A 307 27.89 16.03 -23.96
C ASP A 307 27.96 15.18 -22.69
N TYR A 308 26.89 15.19 -21.87
CA TYR A 308 26.78 14.34 -20.69
C TYR A 308 26.84 12.84 -21.05
N LEU A 309 26.05 12.40 -22.02
CA LEU A 309 26.06 11.01 -22.50
C LEU A 309 27.43 10.58 -23.03
N SER A 310 28.13 11.47 -23.74
CA SER A 310 29.46 11.20 -24.27
C SER A 310 30.49 10.99 -23.14
N LYS A 311 30.45 11.83 -22.09
CA LYS A 311 31.32 11.73 -20.92
C LYS A 311 31.02 10.46 -20.12
N GLN A 312 29.75 10.11 -19.94
CA GLN A 312 29.36 8.89 -19.25
C GLN A 312 29.88 7.64 -19.98
N LYS A 313 29.76 7.59 -21.32
CA LYS A 313 30.32 6.50 -22.13
C LYS A 313 31.84 6.41 -22.05
N GLN A 314 32.55 7.54 -22.01
CA GLN A 314 34.00 7.56 -21.83
C GLN A 314 34.42 7.02 -20.46
N VAL A 315 33.70 7.40 -19.40
CA VAL A 315 33.93 6.91 -18.04
C VAL A 315 33.64 5.40 -17.95
N GLU A 316 32.52 4.94 -18.50
CA GLU A 316 32.19 3.51 -18.52
C GLU A 316 33.21 2.70 -19.33
N ALA A 317 33.66 3.21 -20.47
CA ALA A 317 34.71 2.58 -21.26
C ALA A 317 36.06 2.56 -20.52
N HIS A 318 36.37 3.60 -19.74
CA HIS A 318 37.55 3.64 -18.89
C HIS A 318 37.46 2.61 -17.76
N PHE A 319 36.31 2.51 -17.08
CA PHE A 319 36.07 1.49 -16.05
C PHE A 319 36.15 0.07 -16.60
N LYS A 320 35.51 -0.23 -17.74
CA LYS A 320 35.62 -1.55 -18.39
C LYS A 320 37.05 -1.90 -18.79
N ARG A 321 37.85 -0.91 -19.20
CA ARG A 321 39.29 -1.12 -19.48
C ARG A 321 40.08 -1.42 -18.20
N MET A 322 39.77 -0.77 -17.09
CA MET A 322 40.40 -1.08 -15.80
C MET A 322 39.99 -2.46 -15.28
N GLU A 323 38.70 -2.82 -15.34
CA GLU A 323 38.21 -4.16 -14.95
C GLU A 323 38.84 -5.25 -15.80
N ALA A 324 38.90 -5.09 -17.13
CA ALA A 324 39.57 -6.05 -18.01
C ALA A 324 41.08 -6.15 -17.75
N GLN A 325 41.72 -5.09 -17.26
CA GLN A 325 43.13 -5.14 -16.82
C GLN A 325 43.28 -5.89 -15.50
N MET A 326 42.35 -5.74 -14.56
CA MET A 326 42.36 -6.47 -13.29
C MET A 326 42.03 -7.96 -13.46
N GLU A 327 41.03 -8.30 -14.28
CA GLU A 327 40.71 -9.69 -14.62
C GLU A 327 41.87 -10.39 -15.34
N GLN A 328 42.62 -9.66 -16.17
CA GLN A 328 43.87 -10.20 -16.75
C GLN A 328 44.98 -10.41 -15.72
N GLU A 329 44.97 -9.75 -14.57
CA GLU A 329 45.97 -9.95 -13.52
C GLU A 329 45.59 -11.09 -12.56
N ASP A 330 44.30 -11.37 -12.35
CA ASP A 330 43.80 -12.44 -11.48
C ASP A 330 43.80 -13.85 -12.12
N CYS A 331 43.98 -13.96 -13.45
CA CYS A 331 43.97 -15.23 -14.19
C CYS A 331 45.34 -15.78 -14.58
N VAL A 332 46.44 -15.16 -14.14
CA VAL A 332 47.80 -15.56 -14.54
C VAL A 332 48.39 -16.44 -13.44
N ASP A 333 48.71 -17.69 -13.78
CA ASP A 333 49.51 -18.57 -12.92
C ASP A 333 50.76 -17.81 -12.43
N MET A 334 51.12 -17.96 -11.16
CA MET A 334 52.11 -17.14 -10.48
C MET A 334 53.47 -17.13 -11.21
N GLU A 335 53.75 -18.20 -11.96
CA GLU A 335 54.93 -18.37 -12.81
C GLU A 335 54.88 -17.55 -14.13
N GLU A 336 53.71 -17.41 -14.75
CA GLU A 336 53.51 -16.56 -15.93
C GLU A 336 53.49 -15.07 -15.58
N TRP A 337 52.98 -14.72 -14.39
CA TRP A 337 52.99 -13.34 -13.89
C TRP A 337 54.42 -12.86 -13.63
N GLN A 338 55.27 -13.73 -13.04
CA GLN A 338 56.69 -13.44 -12.86
C GLN A 338 57.43 -13.26 -14.19
N LYS A 339 57.12 -14.07 -15.22
CA LYS A 339 57.68 -13.92 -16.57
C LYS A 339 57.25 -12.61 -17.24
N GLN A 340 55.97 -12.22 -17.12
CA GLN A 340 55.48 -10.94 -17.65
C GLN A 340 56.10 -9.73 -16.93
N GLN A 341 56.23 -9.78 -15.60
CA GLN A 341 56.89 -8.72 -14.82
C GLN A 341 58.38 -8.62 -15.16
N ALA A 342 59.08 -9.74 -15.35
CA ALA A 342 60.47 -9.76 -15.81
C ALA A 342 60.62 -9.13 -17.22
N LYS A 343 59.70 -9.43 -18.13
CA LYS A 343 59.67 -8.84 -19.48
C LYS A 343 59.39 -7.34 -19.45
N ARG A 344 58.41 -6.87 -18.65
CA ARG A 344 58.13 -5.44 -18.45
C ARG A 344 59.30 -4.70 -17.80
N ARG A 345 60.03 -5.32 -16.86
CA ARG A 345 61.26 -4.78 -16.27
C ARG A 345 62.41 -4.70 -17.28
N ALA A 346 62.56 -5.69 -18.15
CA ALA A 346 63.56 -5.68 -19.23
C ALA A 346 63.25 -4.60 -20.28
N GLU A 347 61.98 -4.44 -20.67
CA GLU A 347 61.54 -3.39 -21.59
C GLU A 347 61.70 -1.98 -20.98
N LYS A 348 61.49 -1.82 -19.66
CA LYS A 348 61.81 -0.57 -18.96
C LYS A 348 63.31 -0.29 -18.92
N LYS A 349 64.15 -1.29 -18.62
CA LYS A 349 65.63 -1.15 -18.70
C LYS A 349 66.14 -0.84 -20.11
N ALA A 350 65.46 -1.34 -21.15
CA ALA A 350 65.80 -1.04 -22.54
C ALA A 350 65.36 0.37 -22.98
N LYS A 351 64.35 0.94 -22.31
CA LYS A 351 63.86 2.30 -22.53
C LYS A 351 64.45 3.33 -21.55
N GLU A 352 65.15 2.89 -20.51
CA GLU A 352 65.97 3.75 -19.67
C GLU A 352 67.14 4.26 -20.54
N PRO A 353 67.24 5.58 -20.77
CA PRO A 353 68.42 6.12 -21.43
C PRO A 353 69.65 5.74 -20.59
N LYS A 354 70.64 5.10 -21.23
CA LYS A 354 71.96 4.90 -20.61
C LYS A 354 72.54 6.29 -20.35
N TRP A 355 72.44 6.75 -19.12
CA TRP A 355 73.27 7.85 -18.63
C TRP A 355 74.65 7.25 -18.35
N ASP A 356 75.53 7.30 -19.35
CA ASP A 356 76.96 7.06 -19.15
C ASP A 356 77.50 8.22 -18.29
N PHE A 357 77.56 8.01 -16.98
CA PHE A 357 78.15 8.96 -16.04
C PHE A 357 79.43 8.35 -15.46
N PHE A 358 80.54 8.73 -16.10
CA PHE A 358 81.96 8.67 -15.71
C PHE A 358 82.77 7.38 -15.94
N ASP A 359 83.48 7.37 -17.07
CA ASP A 359 84.89 6.95 -17.15
C ASP A 359 85.69 8.06 -17.86
N GLU A 360 85.80 9.22 -17.19
CA GLU A 360 86.88 10.21 -17.37
C GLU A 360 87.37 10.62 -15.98
N CYS A 361 88.22 9.78 -15.41
CA CYS A 361 89.34 10.25 -14.61
C CYS A 361 90.62 9.73 -15.27
N MET A 362 91.14 10.49 -16.23
CA MET A 362 92.57 10.74 -16.38
C MET A 362 92.81 12.06 -17.08
#